data_AF-A0A371S1A0-F1
#
_entry.id   AF-A0A371S1A0-F1
#
_cell.length_a   1.000
_cell.length_b   1.000
_cell.length_c   1.000
_cell.angle_alpha   90.00
_cell.angle_beta   90.00
_cell.angle_gamma   90.00
#
_symmetry.space_group_name_H-M   'P 1'
#
loop_
_entity.id
_entity.type
_entity.pdbx_description
1 polymer ?
#
loop_
_entity_poly.entity_id
_entity_poly.type
_entity_poly.pdbx_seq_one_letter_code
_entity_poly.pdbx_strand_id
1 'polypeptide(L)'
;MFIKGIFVFTKIIGGIFMNEVLFQKINMGNENQSLGGLSPDILRVTIDNLGISIRAASKEIGVAHTTLSRYLRGEIKHHNKNNDEKMLNWLHNVYFKK
;
A
#
# COMPACT_ATOMS: atom_id res chain seq x y z
N MET A 1 17.46 28.88 14.25
CA MET A 1 17.66 27.45 13.96
C MET A 1 16.29 26.86 13.60
N PHE A 2 16.00 26.77 12.30
CA PHE A 2 14.83 26.06 11.77
C PHE A 2 15.07 24.53 11.96
N ILE A 3 14.10 23.64 12.17
CA ILE A 3 12.84 23.46 11.45
C ILE A 3 11.75 22.86 12.38
N LYS A 4 10.52 23.35 12.17
CA LYS A 4 9.22 22.92 12.69
C LYS A 4 8.87 21.49 12.27
N GLY A 5 8.12 20.74 13.09
CA GLY A 5 7.55 19.47 12.63
C GLY A 5 6.59 18.77 13.59
N ILE A 6 5.59 19.48 14.09
CA ILE A 6 4.39 18.88 14.71
C ILE A 6 3.64 18.13 13.61
N PHE A 7 3.40 16.82 13.76
CA PHE A 7 2.31 16.15 13.04
C PHE A 7 1.65 15.12 13.97
N VAL A 8 0.85 15.65 14.89
CA VAL A 8 -0.23 14.89 15.54
C VAL A 8 -1.32 14.75 14.47
N PHE A 9 -1.55 13.55 13.95
CA PHE A 9 -2.74 13.30 13.12
C PHE A 9 -3.77 12.53 13.93
N THR A 10 -4.51 13.32 14.70
CA THR A 10 -5.84 13.02 15.19
C THR A 10 -6.74 12.55 14.03
N LYS A 11 -7.43 11.43 14.24
CA LYS A 11 -8.71 11.13 13.59
C LYS A 11 -9.59 12.39 13.68
N ILE A 12 -10.16 12.82 12.54
CA ILE A 12 -11.54 13.33 12.33
C ILE A 12 -11.55 14.31 11.13
N ILE A 13 -12.27 13.88 10.07
CA ILE A 13 -12.91 14.64 8.99
C ILE A 13 -11.99 15.37 8.00
N GLY A 14 -11.87 14.78 6.81
CA GLY A 14 -11.21 15.41 5.66
C GLY A 14 -10.89 14.41 4.57
N GLY A 15 -11.90 13.66 4.12
CA GLY A 15 -11.79 12.93 2.86
C GLY A 15 -11.32 13.89 1.76
N ILE A 16 -10.41 13.41 0.92
CA ILE A 16 -9.87 13.96 -0.34
C ILE A 16 -8.36 14.30 -0.34
N PHE A 17 -7.71 14.73 0.76
CA PHE A 17 -6.34 15.28 0.64
C PHE A 17 -5.15 14.34 0.91
N MET A 18 -5.30 13.01 0.72
CA MET A 18 -4.16 12.07 0.71
C MET A 18 -3.97 11.35 -0.63
N ASN A 19 -4.86 11.53 -1.61
CA ASN A 19 -4.79 10.77 -2.86
C ASN A 19 -3.85 11.39 -3.93
N GLU A 20 -3.63 12.71 -3.95
CA GLU A 20 -2.73 13.30 -4.96
C GLU A 20 -1.25 13.06 -4.67
N VAL A 21 -0.83 13.18 -3.40
CA VAL A 21 0.58 13.03 -3.01
C VAL A 21 1.04 11.56 -3.11
N LEU A 22 0.16 10.61 -2.77
CA LEU A 22 0.45 9.18 -2.90
C LEU A 22 0.52 8.77 -4.39
N PHE A 23 -0.37 9.30 -5.23
CA PHE A 23 -0.37 9.05 -6.69
C PHE A 23 0.87 9.65 -7.38
N GLN A 24 1.35 10.82 -6.96
CA GLN A 24 2.60 11.38 -7.44
C GLN A 24 3.83 10.56 -6.99
N LYS A 25 3.83 10.02 -5.76
CA LYS A 25 4.89 9.13 -5.26
C LYS A 25 4.95 7.77 -5.97
N ILE A 26 3.81 7.23 -6.40
CA ILE A 26 3.79 6.00 -7.22
C ILE A 26 4.52 6.22 -8.57
N ASN A 27 4.49 7.44 -9.10
CA ASN A 27 5.10 7.78 -10.40
C ASN A 27 6.50 8.39 -10.31
N MET A 28 6.99 8.74 -9.12
CA MET A 28 8.33 9.33 -8.91
C MET A 28 9.16 8.51 -7.92
N GLY A 29 9.96 7.59 -8.47
CA GLY A 29 11.26 7.19 -7.94
C GLY A 29 11.27 6.32 -6.69
N ASN A 30 11.55 5.02 -6.89
CA ASN A 30 12.49 4.36 -5.99
C ASN A 30 13.37 3.38 -6.77
N GLU A 31 14.58 3.83 -7.06
CA GLU A 31 15.56 3.22 -7.96
C GLU A 31 16.37 2.11 -7.28
N ASN A 32 15.98 1.67 -6.08
CA ASN A 32 16.67 0.62 -5.35
C ASN A 32 15.68 -0.26 -4.56
N GLN A 33 14.90 -1.07 -5.29
CA GLN A 33 14.50 -2.44 -4.92
C GLN A 33 13.65 -3.04 -6.06
N SER A 34 14.33 -3.74 -6.96
CA SER A 34 13.81 -4.56 -8.08
C SER A 34 12.71 -3.96 -8.96
N LEU A 35 13.10 -3.62 -10.20
CA LEU A 35 12.26 -3.41 -11.40
C LEU A 35 10.77 -3.78 -11.26
N GLY A 36 9.91 -2.76 -11.11
CA GLY A 36 8.45 -2.86 -11.23
C GLY A 36 7.67 -3.27 -9.97
N GLY A 37 8.35 -3.34 -8.82
CA GLY A 37 7.84 -3.97 -7.60
C GLY A 37 6.81 -3.17 -6.81
N LEU A 38 5.68 -3.81 -6.53
CA LEU A 38 4.76 -3.49 -5.45
C LEU A 38 5.54 -3.10 -4.18
N SER A 39 5.21 -1.97 -3.55
CA SER A 39 5.76 -1.59 -2.24
C SER A 39 4.82 -2.05 -1.11
N PRO A 40 5.34 -2.75 -0.08
CA PRO A 40 4.57 -3.10 1.12
C PRO A 40 3.89 -1.90 1.78
N ASP A 41 4.52 -0.73 1.74
CA ASP A 41 4.00 0.50 2.34
C ASP A 41 2.75 1.00 1.62
N ILE A 42 2.75 0.93 0.27
CA ILE A 42 1.60 1.33 -0.54
C ILE A 42 0.41 0.43 -0.21
N LEU A 43 0.64 -0.88 -0.19
CA LEU A 43 -0.40 -1.86 0.08
C LEU A 43 -0.98 -1.66 1.49
N ARG A 44 -0.12 -1.36 2.48
CA ARG A 44 -0.53 -1.06 3.86
C ARG A 44 -1.41 0.19 3.94
N VAL A 45 -0.94 1.29 3.35
CA VAL A 45 -1.67 2.56 3.32
C VAL A 45 -3.03 2.38 2.63
N THR A 46 -3.09 1.62 1.53
CA THR A 46 -4.37 1.33 0.87
C THR A 46 -5.32 0.53 1.76
N ILE A 47 -4.85 -0.50 2.46
CA ILE A 47 -5.67 -1.29 3.40
C ILE A 47 -6.20 -0.40 4.53
N ASP A 48 -5.34 0.44 5.11
CA ASP A 48 -5.70 1.35 6.19
C ASP A 48 -6.70 2.41 5.72
N ASN A 49 -6.54 2.95 4.50
CA ASN A 49 -7.44 3.92 3.89
C ASN A 49 -8.83 3.34 3.57
N LEU A 50 -8.88 2.08 3.14
CA LEU A 50 -10.14 1.36 2.92
C LEU A 50 -10.83 1.02 4.25
N GLY A 51 -10.12 1.11 5.38
CA GLY A 51 -10.65 0.77 6.70
C GLY A 51 -10.95 -0.74 6.85
N ILE A 52 -10.31 -1.59 6.04
CA ILE A 52 -10.53 -3.04 6.05
C ILE A 52 -9.41 -3.75 6.82
N SER A 53 -9.73 -4.91 7.40
CA SER A 53 -8.71 -5.75 8.04
C SER A 53 -7.80 -6.42 7.00
N ILE A 54 -6.56 -6.73 7.37
CA ILE A 54 -5.62 -7.53 6.54
C ILE A 54 -6.26 -8.86 6.12
N ARG A 55 -7.09 -9.46 6.98
CA ARG A 55 -7.84 -10.69 6.65
C ARG A 55 -8.84 -10.45 5.51
N ALA A 56 -9.58 -9.36 5.54
CA ALA A 56 -10.52 -9.01 4.48
C ALA A 56 -9.77 -8.71 3.17
N ALA A 57 -8.74 -7.87 3.23
CA ALA A 57 -7.89 -7.56 2.09
C ALA A 57 -7.30 -8.82 1.45
N SER A 58 -6.80 -9.77 2.24
CA SER A 58 -6.26 -11.03 1.72
C SER A 58 -7.28 -11.87 0.95
N LYS A 59 -8.55 -11.85 1.38
CA LYS A 59 -9.65 -12.53 0.68
C LYS A 59 -9.97 -11.84 -0.65
N GLU A 60 -9.99 -10.51 -0.67
CA GLU A 60 -10.25 -9.74 -1.89
C GLU A 60 -9.13 -9.88 -2.92
N ILE A 61 -7.87 -9.85 -2.47
CA ILE A 61 -6.70 -10.04 -3.33
C ILE A 61 -6.60 -11.49 -3.82
N GLY A 62 -7.13 -12.45 -3.07
CA GLY A 62 -7.00 -13.89 -3.40
C GLY A 62 -5.63 -14.46 -3.06
N VAL A 63 -5.06 -14.04 -1.93
CA VAL A 63 -3.79 -14.53 -1.36
C VAL A 63 -4.00 -14.99 0.08
N ALA A 64 -3.14 -15.87 0.58
CA ALA A 64 -3.24 -16.29 1.97
C ALA A 64 -2.98 -15.12 2.94
N HIS A 65 -3.74 -15.07 4.04
CA HIS A 65 -3.57 -14.05 5.08
C HIS A 65 -2.13 -13.97 5.60
N THR A 66 -1.49 -15.12 5.82
CA THR A 66 -0.09 -15.20 6.26
C THR A 66 0.88 -14.63 5.22
N THR A 67 0.62 -14.85 3.93
CA THR A 67 1.40 -14.27 2.83
C THR A 67 1.31 -12.75 2.84
N LEU A 68 0.10 -12.21 2.88
CA LEU A 68 -0.11 -10.76 2.92
C LEU A 68 0.51 -10.13 4.17
N SER A 69 0.31 -10.74 5.34
CA SER A 69 0.89 -10.24 6.59
C SER A 69 2.41 -10.22 6.55
N ARG A 70 3.07 -11.28 6.07
CA ARG A 70 4.54 -11.32 5.93
C ARG A 70 5.05 -10.31 4.92
N TYR A 71 4.33 -10.15 3.80
CA TYR A 71 4.63 -9.16 2.77
C TYR A 71 4.64 -7.74 3.37
N LEU A 72 3.58 -7.37 4.08
CA LEU A 72 3.45 -6.07 4.76
C LEU A 72 4.50 -5.82 5.85
N ARG A 73 5.11 -6.89 6.40
CA ARG A 73 6.20 -6.81 7.39
C ARG A 73 7.60 -6.83 6.77
N GLY A 74 7.72 -6.98 5.44
CA GLY A 74 9.01 -7.13 4.77
C GLY A 74 9.73 -8.44 5.09
N GLU A 75 9.01 -9.47 5.55
CA GLU A 75 9.58 -10.77 5.97
C GLU A 75 9.74 -11.77 4.82
N ILE A 76 9.49 -11.34 3.58
CA ILE A 76 9.54 -12.21 2.40
C ILE A 76 10.93 -12.18 1.79
N LYS A 77 11.63 -13.32 1.86
CA LYS A 77 12.96 -13.49 1.24
C LYS A 77 12.90 -13.61 -0.28
N HIS A 78 11.84 -14.21 -0.81
CA HIS A 78 11.63 -14.41 -2.24
C HIS A 78 10.21 -14.03 -2.62
N HIS A 79 10.11 -13.07 -3.53
CA HIS A 79 8.85 -12.63 -4.10
C HIS A 79 8.24 -13.73 -4.98
N ASN A 80 6.93 -13.95 -4.82
CA ASN A 80 6.19 -14.83 -5.70
C ASN A 80 5.45 -13.96 -6.71
N LYS A 81 5.92 -13.99 -7.95
CA LYS A 81 5.40 -13.16 -9.04
C LYS A 81 3.87 -13.22 -9.18
N ASN A 82 3.26 -14.40 -9.01
CA ASN A 82 1.81 -14.56 -9.08
C ASN A 82 1.09 -13.83 -7.94
N ASN A 83 1.66 -13.82 -6.73
CA ASN A 83 1.09 -13.07 -5.61
C ASN A 83 1.28 -11.56 -5.79
N ASP A 84 2.43 -11.13 -6.29
CA ASP A 84 2.70 -9.71 -6.54
C ASP A 84 1.77 -9.17 -7.64
N GLU A 85 1.55 -9.93 -8.71
CA GLU A 85 0.58 -9.60 -9.78
C GLU A 85 -0.85 -9.44 -9.24
N LYS A 86 -1.29 -10.36 -8.36
CA LYS A 86 -2.61 -10.25 -7.71
C LYS A 86 -2.74 -8.99 -6.86
N MET A 87 -1.72 -8.69 -6.07
CA MET A 87 -1.71 -7.49 -5.22
C MET A 87 -1.66 -6.21 -6.05
N LEU A 88 -0.89 -6.17 -7.14
CA LEU A 88 -0.85 -5.05 -8.09
C LEU A 88 -2.20 -4.86 -8.79
N ASN A 89 -2.82 -5.94 -9.26
CA ASN A 89 -4.14 -5.89 -9.88
C ASN A 89 -5.20 -5.41 -8.89
N TRP A 90 -5.14 -5.82 -7.63
CA TRP A 90 -6.04 -5.31 -6.60
C TRP A 90 -5.85 -3.81 -6.36
N LEU A 91 -4.61 -3.33 -6.23
CA LEU A 91 -4.34 -1.89 -6.12
C LEU A 91 -4.88 -1.12 -7.33
N HIS A 92 -4.64 -1.62 -8.53
CA HIS A 92 -5.19 -1.00 -9.74
C HIS A 92 -6.73 -0.96 -9.70
N ASN A 93 -7.38 -2.04 -9.30
CA ASN A 93 -8.83 -2.07 -9.15
C ASN A 93 -9.35 -1.12 -8.06
N VAL A 94 -8.58 -0.87 -7.01
CA VAL A 94 -8.96 0.08 -5.94
C VAL A 94 -8.88 1.53 -6.45
N TYR A 95 -7.83 1.89 -7.19
CA TYR A 95 -7.63 3.28 -7.65
C TYR A 95 -8.37 3.63 -8.94
N PHE A 96 -8.57 2.66 -9.84
CA PHE A 96 -9.11 2.91 -11.19
C PHE A 96 -10.52 2.36 -11.40
N LYS A 97 -11.19 1.83 -10.37
CA LYS A 97 -12.62 1.54 -10.45
C LYS A 97 -13.39 2.85 -10.64
N LYS A 98 -13.85 3.08 -11.86
CA LYS A 98 -14.91 4.04 -12.20
C LYS A 98 -16.28 3.39 -12.04
#